data_AF-A0A957ZDY2-F1
#
_entry.id   AF-A0A957ZDY2-F1
#
_cell.length_a   1.000
_cell.length_b   1.000
_cell.length_c   1.000
_cell.angle_alpha   90.00
_cell.angle_beta   90.00
_cell.angle_gamma   90.00
#
_symmetry.space_group_name_H-M   'P 1'
#
loop_
_entity.id
_entity.type
_entity.pdbx_description
1 polymer ?
#
loop_
_entity_poly.entity_id
_entity_poly.type
_entity_poly.pdbx_seq_one_letter_code
_entity_poly.pdbx_strand_id
1 'polypeptide(L)'
;MTWLPLFDKEKTRRMRIDLQWMKIQKIESGQPMPTRLWVWLGALSAGLLALLPSRLLAAPMLQDVATGASEGIWPVLLPLSTAAIGVERTIEIVWNYVEWALLNFRHTDPAELKTPQYIQFKSGTSLVLGVVLGVLVSNYTGMHLFDYLKPLTPRFLETVPPLWDVIITGIIIGSGAKPAHEILGVLTHIKNFFSYAAINQRESAGAALAQGVLRLAESENKMMLDVPGMGPTQLPSMASTRGMEGTDAEDEAATPALTEAERTQQYVDILRRATAR
;
A
#
# COMPACT_ATOMS: atom_id res chain seq x y z
N MET A 1 -15.51 69.78 21.20
CA MET A 1 -16.44 68.67 20.93
C MET A 1 -16.07 68.05 19.59
N THR A 2 -15.19 67.06 19.62
CA THR A 2 -14.71 66.34 18.44
C THR A 2 -15.38 64.97 18.40
N TRP A 3 -16.37 64.84 17.51
CA TRP A 3 -17.04 63.58 17.22
C TRP A 3 -16.11 62.70 16.39
N LEU A 4 -15.48 61.72 17.03
CA LEU A 4 -14.78 60.64 16.34
C LEU A 4 -15.83 59.60 15.89
N PRO A 5 -15.91 59.26 14.58
CA PRO A 5 -16.83 58.26 14.12
C PRO A 5 -16.44 56.90 14.71
N LEU A 6 -17.39 56.28 15.42
CA LEU A 6 -17.32 54.88 15.83
C LEU A 6 -17.25 54.03 14.57
N PHE A 7 -16.03 53.75 14.11
CA PHE A 7 -15.78 52.81 13.03
C PHE A 7 -16.29 51.44 13.48
N ASP A 8 -17.28 50.95 12.73
CA ASP A 8 -17.93 49.67 12.92
C ASP A 8 -16.90 48.53 12.79
N LYS A 9 -16.44 48.04 13.96
CA LYS A 9 -15.49 46.93 14.09
C LYS A 9 -16.06 45.63 13.50
N GLU A 10 -17.36 45.54 13.30
CA GLU A 10 -18.00 44.36 12.73
C GLU A 10 -17.81 44.31 11.22
N LYS A 11 -17.93 45.45 10.54
CA LYS A 11 -17.69 45.57 9.09
C LYS A 11 -16.25 45.20 8.71
N THR A 12 -15.28 45.57 9.53
CA THR A 12 -13.87 45.19 9.33
C THR A 12 -13.59 43.71 9.61
N ARG A 13 -14.34 43.06 10.51
CA ARG A 13 -14.25 41.60 10.69
C ARG A 13 -14.83 40.84 9.50
N ARG A 14 -15.98 41.26 8.97
CA ARG A 14 -16.60 40.61 7.79
C ARG A 14 -15.71 40.69 6.56
N MET A 15 -15.14 41.86 6.25
CA MET A 15 -14.17 42.00 5.15
C MET A 15 -12.94 41.10 5.29
N ARG A 16 -12.48 40.86 6.52
CA ARG A 16 -11.31 39.99 6.76
C ARG A 16 -11.64 38.51 6.51
N ILE A 17 -12.87 38.09 6.85
CA ILE A 17 -13.36 36.73 6.62
C ILE A 17 -13.56 36.50 5.12
N ASP A 18 -14.18 37.44 4.41
CA ASP A 18 -14.39 37.32 2.96
C ASP A 18 -13.07 37.26 2.18
N LEU A 19 -12.05 38.03 2.58
CA LEU A 19 -10.72 37.96 1.98
C LEU A 19 -10.03 36.60 2.20
N GLN A 20 -10.27 35.96 3.35
CA GLN A 20 -9.74 34.63 3.63
C GLN A 20 -10.44 33.57 2.77
N TRP A 21 -11.78 33.63 2.65
CA TRP A 21 -12.54 32.74 1.79
C TRP A 21 -12.15 32.89 0.30
N MET A 22 -11.89 34.11 -0.18
CA MET A 22 -11.46 34.34 -1.56
C MET A 22 -10.06 33.77 -1.84
N LYS A 23 -9.15 33.79 -0.85
CA LYS A 23 -7.84 33.14 -0.96
C LYS A 23 -7.95 31.62 -0.98
N ILE A 24 -8.86 31.04 -0.20
CA ILE A 24 -9.09 29.59 -0.16
C ILE A 24 -9.67 29.10 -1.49
N GLN A 25 -10.67 29.78 -2.05
CA GLN A 25 -11.22 29.42 -3.37
C GLN A 25 -10.19 29.51 -4.51
N LYS A 26 -9.28 30.49 -4.45
CA LYS A 26 -8.23 30.62 -5.47
C LYS A 26 -7.23 29.45 -5.43
N ILE A 27 -7.01 28.85 -4.26
CA ILE A 27 -6.15 27.67 -4.09
C ILE A 27 -6.87 26.40 -4.60
N GLU A 28 -8.19 26.28 -4.41
CA GLU A 28 -8.98 25.15 -4.93
C GLU A 28 -9.22 25.20 -6.45
N SER A 29 -9.13 26.38 -7.07
CA SER A 29 -9.44 26.56 -8.49
C SER A 29 -8.46 25.90 -9.49
N GLY A 30 -7.49 25.11 -9.03
CA GLY A 30 -6.70 24.22 -9.89
C GLY A 30 -6.08 24.94 -11.09
N GLN A 31 -5.61 26.18 -10.91
CA GLN A 31 -4.95 26.93 -12.00
C GLN A 31 -3.82 26.06 -12.54
N PRO A 32 -3.88 25.64 -13.82
CA PRO A 32 -2.85 24.78 -14.39
C PRO A 32 -1.52 25.53 -14.31
N MET A 33 -0.48 24.82 -13.87
CA MET A 33 0.90 25.32 -13.91
C MET A 33 1.15 26.02 -15.25
N PRO A 34 1.85 27.17 -15.26
CA PRO A 34 2.12 27.89 -16.50
C PRO A 34 2.79 26.92 -17.48
N THR A 35 2.15 26.67 -18.61
CA THR A 35 2.54 25.72 -19.67
C THR A 35 4.00 25.85 -20.09
N ARG A 36 4.57 27.05 -19.92
CA ARG A 36 5.99 27.37 -20.11
C ARG A 36 6.93 26.47 -19.29
N LEU A 37 6.57 26.11 -18.05
CA LEU A 37 7.44 25.35 -17.17
C LEU A 37 7.61 23.89 -17.64
N TRP A 38 6.55 23.31 -18.22
CA TRP A 38 6.61 22.00 -18.87
C TRP A 38 7.46 22.00 -20.14
N VAL A 39 7.39 23.07 -20.93
CA VAL A 39 8.22 23.24 -22.14
C VAL A 39 9.70 23.30 -21.78
N TRP A 40 10.07 24.03 -20.72
CA TRP A 40 11.46 24.11 -20.27
C TRP A 40 11.98 22.77 -19.72
N LEU A 41 11.18 22.01 -18.96
CA LEU A 41 11.55 20.68 -18.49
C LEU A 41 11.75 19.68 -19.63
N GLY A 42 10.87 19.70 -20.64
CA GLY A 42 11.01 18.87 -21.84
C GLY A 42 12.21 19.25 -22.71
N ALA A 43 12.52 20.55 -22.82
CA ALA A 43 13.69 21.02 -23.55
C ALA A 43 15.00 20.65 -22.83
N LEU A 44 15.02 20.66 -21.50
CA LEU A 44 16.19 20.32 -20.70
C LEU A 44 16.47 18.81 -20.75
N SER A 45 15.43 17.96 -20.73
CA SER A 45 15.60 16.51 -20.91
C SER A 45 16.07 16.15 -22.33
N ALA A 46 15.49 16.78 -23.36
CA ALA A 46 15.94 16.60 -24.75
C ALA A 46 17.36 17.11 -24.99
N GLY A 47 17.73 18.25 -24.39
CA GLY A 47 19.08 18.81 -24.44
C GLY A 47 20.10 17.93 -23.71
N LEU A 48 19.73 17.35 -22.57
CA LEU A 48 20.59 16.41 -21.86
C LEU A 48 20.81 15.13 -22.68
N LEU A 49 19.76 14.62 -23.34
CA LEU A 49 19.84 13.50 -24.28
C LEU A 49 20.74 13.79 -25.49
N ALA A 50 20.67 15.02 -26.02
CA ALA A 50 21.49 15.44 -27.15
C ALA A 50 22.97 15.67 -26.78
N LEU A 51 23.27 15.87 -25.50
CA LEU A 51 24.62 16.05 -24.97
C LEU A 51 25.30 14.73 -24.57
N LEU A 52 24.62 13.58 -24.65
CA LEU A 52 25.31 12.30 -24.50
C LEU A 52 26.27 12.11 -25.68
N PRO A 53 27.59 12.10 -25.46
CA PRO A 53 28.53 11.79 -26.53
C PRO A 53 28.21 10.38 -27.05
N SER A 54 28.11 10.23 -28.37
CA SER A 54 27.84 8.97 -29.09
C SER A 54 28.94 7.91 -28.93
N ARG A 55 29.84 8.11 -27.95
CA ARG A 55 30.98 7.27 -27.62
C ARG A 55 31.14 7.27 -26.12
N LEU A 56 30.44 6.37 -25.44
CA LEU A 56 30.74 6.05 -24.05
C LEU A 56 31.00 4.55 -23.96
N LEU A 57 32.20 4.27 -23.46
CA LEU A 57 32.77 2.96 -23.27
C LEU A 57 31.76 2.05 -22.57
N ALA A 58 31.44 0.93 -23.20
CA ALA A 58 30.93 -0.24 -22.50
C ALA A 58 31.99 -0.64 -21.47
N ALA A 59 31.78 -0.29 -20.20
CA ALA A 59 32.58 -0.82 -19.11
C ALA A 59 32.12 -2.29 -18.89
N PRO A 60 32.95 -3.31 -19.13
CA PRO A 60 32.54 -4.71 -19.08
C PRO A 60 32.32 -5.24 -17.64
N MET A 61 32.31 -4.37 -16.62
CA MET A 61 32.55 -4.79 -15.23
C MET A 61 31.39 -5.49 -14.49
N LEU A 62 30.22 -5.66 -15.10
CA LEU A 62 29.10 -6.39 -14.47
C LEU A 62 28.58 -7.57 -15.29
N GLN A 63 29.11 -7.82 -16.49
CA GLN A 63 28.53 -8.79 -17.42
C GLN A 63 29.05 -10.23 -17.19
N ASP A 64 30.18 -10.40 -16.50
CA ASP A 64 30.78 -11.71 -16.22
C ASP A 64 30.06 -12.53 -15.13
N VAL A 65 29.15 -11.94 -14.36
CA VAL A 65 28.38 -12.67 -13.33
C VAL A 65 27.19 -13.44 -13.95
N ALA A 66 26.74 -13.06 -15.15
CA ALA A 66 25.55 -13.62 -15.79
C ALA A 66 25.81 -14.83 -16.70
N THR A 67 27.07 -15.17 -17.00
CA THR A 67 27.41 -16.23 -17.97
C THR A 67 27.38 -17.64 -17.39
N GLY A 68 27.24 -17.79 -16.06
CA GLY A 68 27.44 -19.08 -15.38
C GLY A 68 26.22 -19.81 -14.81
N ALA A 69 25.04 -19.18 -14.66
CA ALA A 69 23.97 -19.83 -13.89
C ALA A 69 22.53 -19.44 -14.29
N SER A 70 21.79 -20.47 -14.71
CA SER A 70 20.32 -20.60 -14.80
C SER A 70 19.61 -19.90 -15.96
N GLU A 71 18.74 -20.64 -16.65
CA GLU A 71 17.72 -20.18 -17.62
C GLU A 71 16.64 -19.25 -16.99
N GLY A 72 16.94 -18.63 -15.85
CA GLY A 72 16.02 -17.80 -15.10
C GLY A 72 16.10 -16.34 -15.50
N ILE A 73 14.99 -15.62 -15.36
CA ILE A 73 14.91 -14.16 -15.55
C ILE A 73 15.59 -13.35 -14.42
N TRP A 74 15.94 -14.01 -13.31
CA TRP A 74 16.46 -13.39 -12.09
C TRP A 74 17.78 -12.62 -12.24
N PRO A 75 18.79 -13.09 -13.01
CA PRO A 75 20.03 -12.34 -13.23
C PRO A 75 19.82 -10.97 -13.88
N VAL A 76 18.68 -10.76 -14.54
CA VAL A 76 18.30 -9.52 -15.22
C VAL A 76 17.52 -8.61 -14.28
N LEU A 77 16.55 -9.19 -13.57
CA LEU A 77 15.66 -8.44 -12.68
C LEU A 77 16.41 -7.86 -11.47
N LEU A 78 17.42 -8.57 -10.94
CA LEU A 78 18.16 -8.11 -9.76
C LEU A 78 18.95 -6.82 -10.01
N PRO A 79 19.80 -6.72 -11.05
CA PRO A 79 20.46 -5.47 -11.40
C PRO A 79 19.49 -4.33 -11.72
N LEU A 80 18.42 -4.61 -12.48
CA LEU A 80 17.40 -3.62 -12.82
C LEU A 80 16.71 -3.05 -11.58
N SER A 81 16.32 -3.92 -10.65
CA SER A 81 15.68 -3.53 -9.40
C SER A 81 16.64 -2.71 -8.52
N THR A 82 17.90 -3.14 -8.44
CA THR A 82 18.95 -2.44 -7.70
C THR A 82 19.18 -1.05 -8.28
N ALA A 83 19.23 -0.93 -9.61
CA ALA A 83 19.36 0.36 -10.29
C ALA A 83 18.16 1.27 -10.02
N ALA A 84 16.93 0.74 -10.08
CA ALA A 84 15.72 1.50 -9.80
C ALA A 84 15.70 2.06 -8.37
N ILE A 85 16.06 1.24 -7.37
CA ILE A 85 16.19 1.67 -5.97
C ILE A 85 17.29 2.74 -5.83
N GLY A 86 18.43 2.56 -6.51
CA GLY A 86 19.51 3.55 -6.50
C GLY A 86 19.07 4.90 -7.06
N VAL A 87 18.30 4.90 -8.16
CA VAL A 87 17.74 6.12 -8.77
C VAL A 87 16.75 6.80 -7.81
N GLU A 88 15.86 6.04 -7.17
CA GLU A 88 14.93 6.56 -6.16
C GLU A 88 15.68 7.29 -5.03
N ARG A 89 16.66 6.62 -4.43
CA ARG A 89 17.42 7.18 -3.31
C ARG A 89 18.21 8.42 -3.72
N THR A 90 18.75 8.43 -4.92
CA THR A 90 19.45 9.61 -5.45
C THR A 90 18.51 10.81 -5.58
N ILE A 91 17.30 10.62 -6.12
CA ILE A 91 16.32 11.69 -6.28
C ILE A 91 15.83 12.21 -4.93
N GLU A 92 15.60 11.31 -3.97
CA GLU A 92 15.23 11.68 -2.61
C GLU A 92 16.29 12.56 -1.95
N ILE A 93 17.57 12.18 -2.03
CA ILE A 93 18.69 12.97 -1.50
C ILE A 93 18.75 14.35 -2.17
N VAL A 94 18.58 14.41 -3.49
CA VAL A 94 18.54 15.69 -4.23
C VAL A 94 17.43 16.58 -3.69
N TRP A 95 16.22 16.05 -3.49
CA TRP A 95 15.11 16.84 -2.95
C TRP A 95 15.33 17.28 -1.51
N ASN A 96 15.88 16.41 -0.66
CA ASN A 96 16.21 16.78 0.71
C ASN A 96 17.22 17.92 0.74
N TYR A 97 18.20 17.91 -0.17
CA TYR A 97 19.17 18.99 -0.31
C TYR A 97 18.54 20.29 -0.84
N VAL A 98 17.64 20.19 -1.82
CA VAL A 98 16.90 21.35 -2.36
C VAL A 98 16.02 21.98 -1.27
N GLU A 99 15.30 21.17 -0.49
CA GLU A 99 14.47 21.66 0.63
C GLU A 99 15.30 22.32 1.71
N TRP A 100 16.42 21.70 2.09
CA TRP A 100 17.39 22.29 3.00
C TRP A 100 17.90 23.64 2.48
N ALA A 101 18.27 23.72 1.20
CA ALA A 101 18.75 24.95 0.59
C ALA A 101 17.67 26.05 0.55
N LEU A 102 16.42 25.70 0.23
CA LEU A 102 15.30 26.65 0.24
C LEU A 102 15.04 27.23 1.64
N LEU A 103 15.08 26.39 2.67
CA LEU A 103 14.91 26.83 4.05
C LEU A 103 16.08 27.72 4.50
N ASN A 104 17.31 27.33 4.18
CA ASN A 104 18.50 28.01 4.66
C ASN A 104 18.76 29.35 3.94
N PHE A 105 18.60 29.40 2.61
CA PHE A 105 18.95 30.58 1.82
C PHE A 105 17.79 31.55 1.60
N ARG A 106 16.54 31.05 1.64
CA ARG A 106 15.38 31.85 1.26
C ARG A 106 14.45 32.18 2.43
N HIS A 107 14.78 31.71 3.64
CA HIS A 107 13.94 31.83 4.84
C HIS A 107 12.47 31.46 4.58
N THR A 108 12.26 30.49 3.69
CA THR A 108 10.92 30.02 3.36
C THR A 108 10.30 29.41 4.61
N ASP A 109 9.06 29.78 4.94
CA ASP A 109 8.36 29.16 6.05
C ASP A 109 8.15 27.66 5.77
N PRO A 110 8.42 26.77 6.74
CA PRO A 110 8.22 25.33 6.58
C PRO A 110 6.79 24.93 6.17
N ALA A 111 5.81 25.81 6.42
CA ALA A 111 4.43 25.64 6.01
C ALA A 111 4.23 25.69 4.48
N GLU A 112 5.05 26.46 3.75
CA GLU A 112 4.93 26.59 2.30
C GLU A 112 5.39 25.31 1.57
N LEU A 113 6.34 24.57 2.14
CA LEU A 113 6.80 23.27 1.64
C LEU A 113 5.76 22.15 1.78
N LYS A 114 4.68 22.37 2.53
CA LYS A 114 3.57 21.42 2.69
C LYS A 114 2.38 21.76 1.82
N THR A 115 2.49 22.77 0.96
CA THR A 115 1.40 23.11 0.05
C THR A 115 1.16 21.97 -0.95
N PRO A 116 -0.11 21.64 -1.26
CA PRO A 116 -0.43 20.58 -2.22
C PRO A 116 0.23 20.80 -3.59
N GLN A 117 0.36 22.06 -4.00
CA GLN A 117 1.01 22.45 -5.25
C GLN A 117 2.51 22.08 -5.28
N TYR A 118 3.23 22.30 -4.18
CA TYR A 118 4.63 21.92 -4.07
C TYR A 118 4.81 20.39 -4.09
N ILE A 119 3.96 19.66 -3.37
CA ILE A 119 4.02 18.18 -3.35
C ILE A 119 3.75 17.60 -4.74
N GLN A 120 2.75 18.12 -5.47
CA GLN A 120 2.46 17.73 -6.85
C GLN A 120 3.62 18.07 -7.79
N PHE A 121 4.21 19.25 -7.64
CA PHE A 121 5.38 19.65 -8.42
C PHE A 121 6.58 18.74 -8.18
N LYS A 122 6.96 18.52 -6.91
CA LYS A 122 8.05 17.63 -6.48
C LYS A 122 7.85 16.22 -7.03
N SER A 123 6.62 15.71 -6.96
CA SER A 123 6.28 14.40 -7.53
C SER A 123 6.40 14.39 -9.06
N GLY A 124 5.85 15.37 -9.77
CA GLY A 124 5.93 15.42 -11.23
C GLY A 124 7.38 15.52 -11.73
N THR A 125 8.15 16.41 -11.13
CA THR A 125 9.58 16.61 -11.46
C THR A 125 10.45 15.44 -11.04
N SER A 126 10.17 14.76 -9.91
CA SER A 126 10.90 13.54 -9.53
C SER A 126 10.69 12.40 -10.52
N LEU A 127 9.50 12.26 -11.11
CA LEU A 127 9.24 11.26 -12.14
C LEU A 127 10.09 11.52 -13.40
N VAL A 128 10.07 12.76 -13.90
CA VAL A 128 10.83 13.14 -15.09
C VAL A 128 12.33 12.97 -14.84
N LEU A 129 12.82 13.42 -13.68
CA LEU A 129 14.21 13.27 -13.29
C LEU A 129 14.62 11.80 -13.17
N GLY A 130 13.73 10.96 -12.62
CA GLY A 130 13.95 9.52 -12.53
C GLY A 130 14.07 8.86 -13.89
N VAL A 131 13.18 9.17 -14.83
CA VAL A 131 13.29 8.66 -16.21
C VAL A 131 14.61 9.09 -16.86
N VAL A 132 14.98 10.37 -16.74
CA VAL A 132 16.24 10.87 -17.30
C VAL A 132 17.44 10.16 -16.68
N LEU A 133 17.48 10.05 -15.35
CA LEU A 133 18.54 9.32 -14.64
C LEU A 133 18.56 7.84 -15.00
N GLY A 134 17.41 7.20 -15.13
CA GLY A 134 17.30 5.79 -15.53
C GLY A 134 17.88 5.54 -16.92
N VAL A 135 17.58 6.41 -17.90
CA VAL A 135 18.18 6.35 -19.25
C VAL A 135 19.69 6.58 -19.21
N LEU A 136 20.16 7.54 -18.40
CA LEU A 136 21.60 7.75 -18.20
C LEU A 136 22.28 6.53 -17.60
N VAL A 137 21.68 5.92 -16.57
CA VAL A 137 22.20 4.73 -15.90
C VAL A 137 22.22 3.56 -16.87
N SER A 138 21.11 3.25 -17.55
CA SER A 138 21.04 2.17 -18.55
C SER A 138 22.10 2.33 -19.64
N ASN A 139 22.27 3.55 -20.16
CA ASN A 139 23.28 3.84 -21.17
C ASN A 139 24.72 3.69 -20.62
N TYR A 140 24.98 4.16 -19.40
CA TYR A 140 26.31 4.11 -18.80
C TYR A 140 26.73 2.69 -18.40
N THR A 141 25.80 1.90 -17.87
CA THR A 141 26.08 0.54 -17.43
C THR A 141 26.00 -0.50 -18.55
N GLY A 142 25.50 -0.12 -19.73
CA GLY A 142 25.19 -1.07 -20.81
C GLY A 142 24.11 -2.08 -20.39
N MET A 143 23.18 -1.68 -19.51
CA MET A 143 22.07 -2.55 -19.14
C MET A 143 20.97 -2.40 -20.20
N HIS A 144 20.86 -3.44 -21.02
CA HIS A 144 19.95 -3.54 -22.17
C HIS A 144 18.97 -4.68 -21.91
N LEU A 145 17.73 -4.36 -21.52
CA LEU A 145 16.72 -5.35 -21.16
C LEU A 145 16.50 -6.36 -22.29
N PHE A 146 16.45 -5.89 -23.55
CA PHE A 146 16.19 -6.76 -24.68
C PHE A 146 17.36 -7.67 -25.01
N ASP A 147 18.60 -7.24 -24.79
CA ASP A 147 19.75 -8.14 -24.94
C ASP A 147 19.64 -9.37 -24.04
N TYR A 148 19.11 -9.21 -22.82
CA TYR A 148 18.86 -10.33 -21.91
C TYR A 148 17.63 -11.16 -22.28
N LEU A 149 16.64 -10.59 -22.99
CA LEU A 149 15.43 -11.30 -23.44
C LEU A 149 15.60 -11.98 -24.80
N LYS A 150 16.69 -11.69 -25.54
CA LYS A 150 17.02 -12.32 -26.83
C LYS A 150 16.97 -13.84 -26.82
N PRO A 151 17.50 -14.55 -25.80
CA PRO A 151 17.41 -16.01 -25.75
C PRO A 151 15.97 -16.54 -25.67
N LEU A 152 15.06 -15.76 -25.07
CA LEU A 152 13.65 -16.16 -24.87
C LEU A 152 12.77 -15.82 -26.07
N THR A 153 13.07 -14.74 -26.80
CA THR A 153 12.21 -14.23 -27.90
C THR A 153 13.01 -13.67 -29.10
N PRO A 154 13.88 -14.48 -29.74
CA PRO A 154 14.87 -14.00 -30.71
C PRO A 154 14.22 -13.29 -31.91
N ARG A 155 13.13 -13.84 -32.45
CA ARG A 155 12.43 -13.30 -33.63
C ARG A 155 11.84 -11.90 -33.46
N PHE A 156 11.44 -11.53 -32.24
CA PHE A 156 10.82 -10.23 -32.00
C PHE A 156 11.90 -9.14 -31.83
N LEU A 157 12.97 -9.47 -31.13
CA LEU A 157 13.95 -8.50 -30.64
C LEU A 157 15.02 -8.12 -31.66
N GLU A 158 15.22 -8.90 -32.73
CA GLU A 158 16.15 -8.57 -33.82
C GLU A 158 15.78 -7.28 -34.56
N THR A 159 14.51 -6.88 -34.53
CA THR A 159 14.02 -5.69 -35.25
C THR A 159 14.10 -4.40 -34.44
N VAL A 160 14.40 -4.48 -33.14
CA VAL A 160 14.41 -3.30 -32.26
C VAL A 160 15.78 -2.61 -32.33
N PRO A 161 15.85 -1.32 -32.74
CA PRO A 161 17.12 -0.61 -32.74
C PRO A 161 17.71 -0.50 -31.33
N PRO A 162 19.05 -0.61 -31.15
CA PRO A 162 19.68 -0.61 -29.83
C PRO A 162 19.35 0.61 -28.96
N LEU A 163 19.18 1.78 -29.59
CA LEU A 163 18.78 3.01 -28.91
C LEU A 163 17.43 2.87 -28.18
N TRP A 164 16.48 2.15 -28.76
CA TRP A 164 15.17 1.94 -28.15
C TRP A 164 15.26 1.05 -26.91
N ASP A 165 16.14 0.05 -26.91
CA ASP A 165 16.35 -0.78 -25.72
C ASP A 165 16.88 0.04 -24.55
N VAL A 166 17.86 0.93 -24.78
CA VAL A 166 18.38 1.85 -23.76
C VAL A 166 17.28 2.76 -23.21
N ILE A 167 16.48 3.36 -24.11
CA ILE A 167 15.41 4.27 -23.71
C ILE A 167 14.35 3.52 -22.89
N ILE A 168 13.90 2.35 -23.36
CA ILE A 168 12.87 1.56 -22.67
C ILE A 168 13.38 1.05 -21.33
N THR A 169 14.59 0.48 -21.30
CA THR A 169 15.23 0.00 -20.07
C THR A 169 15.40 1.14 -19.08
N GLY A 170 15.87 2.30 -19.55
CA GLY A 170 16.03 3.49 -18.73
C GLY A 170 14.71 4.05 -18.18
N ILE A 171 13.63 4.05 -18.98
CA ILE A 171 12.29 4.41 -18.52
C ILE A 171 11.81 3.43 -17.45
N ILE A 172 12.04 2.12 -17.62
CA ILE A 172 11.66 1.12 -16.63
C ILE A 172 12.41 1.36 -15.31
N ILE A 173 13.72 1.53 -15.36
CA ILE A 173 14.55 1.86 -14.18
C ILE A 173 14.06 3.15 -13.52
N GLY A 174 13.84 4.20 -14.31
CA GLY A 174 13.51 5.54 -13.82
C GLY A 174 12.09 5.71 -13.30
N SER A 175 11.11 5.05 -13.93
CA SER A 175 9.71 5.02 -13.49
C SER A 175 9.49 4.07 -12.32
N GLY A 176 10.28 2.99 -12.25
CA GLY A 176 10.32 2.03 -11.15
C GLY A 176 10.82 2.61 -9.82
N ALA A 177 11.38 3.82 -9.84
CA ALA A 177 11.83 4.54 -8.66
C ALA A 177 10.69 5.12 -7.79
N LYS A 178 9.44 5.22 -8.28
CA LYS A 178 8.30 5.65 -7.46
C LYS A 178 7.53 4.55 -6.73
N PRO A 179 7.32 3.34 -7.28
CA PRO A 179 6.47 2.37 -6.61
C PRO A 179 6.99 1.85 -5.26
N ALA A 180 8.22 2.09 -4.81
CA ALA A 180 8.66 1.50 -3.53
C ALA A 180 7.87 2.04 -2.31
N HIS A 181 7.59 3.35 -2.25
CA HIS A 181 6.77 3.91 -1.17
C HIS A 181 5.27 3.64 -1.37
N GLU A 182 4.78 3.61 -2.61
CA GLU A 182 3.41 3.24 -2.92
C GLU A 182 3.14 1.75 -2.65
N ILE A 183 4.10 0.85 -2.91
CA ILE A 183 4.03 -0.58 -2.58
C ILE A 183 3.99 -0.75 -1.06
N LEU A 184 4.81 -0.03 -0.30
CA LEU A 184 4.72 -0.07 1.16
C LEU A 184 3.37 0.46 1.66
N GLY A 185 2.87 1.53 1.06
CA GLY A 185 1.52 2.05 1.31
C GLY A 185 0.45 1.00 1.02
N VAL A 186 0.48 0.39 -0.16
CA VAL A 186 -0.45 -0.66 -0.60
C VAL A 186 -0.35 -1.88 0.30
N LEU A 187 0.85 -2.32 0.67
CA LEU A 187 1.07 -3.45 1.58
C LEU A 187 0.51 -3.15 2.99
N THR A 188 0.65 -1.91 3.44
CA THR A 188 0.05 -1.43 4.69
C THR A 188 -1.47 -1.40 4.61
N HIS A 189 -2.03 -0.91 3.50
CA HIS A 189 -3.48 -0.91 3.25
C HIS A 189 -4.04 -2.34 3.16
N ILE A 190 -3.31 -3.26 2.54
CA ILE A 190 -3.66 -4.69 2.47
C ILE A 190 -3.64 -5.30 3.88
N LYS A 191 -2.60 -5.05 4.68
CA LYS A 191 -2.53 -5.51 6.07
C LYS A 191 -3.71 -4.98 6.90
N ASN A 192 -4.03 -3.71 6.75
CA ASN A 192 -5.17 -3.09 7.43
C ASN A 192 -6.49 -3.70 6.95
N PHE A 193 -6.66 -3.93 5.65
CA PHE A 193 -7.83 -4.60 5.09
C PHE A 193 -8.02 -6.02 5.66
N PHE A 194 -6.95 -6.82 5.72
CA PHE A 194 -6.99 -8.14 6.37
C PHE A 194 -7.30 -8.05 7.86
N SER A 195 -6.79 -7.03 8.56
CA SER A 195 -7.09 -6.79 9.98
C SER A 195 -8.57 -6.43 10.19
N TYR A 196 -9.14 -5.56 9.36
CA TYR A 196 -10.55 -5.20 9.40
C TYR A 196 -11.45 -6.37 9.00
N ALA A 197 -11.08 -7.14 7.98
CA ALA A 197 -11.82 -8.32 7.56
C ALA A 197 -11.85 -9.40 8.66
N ALA A 198 -10.74 -9.63 9.34
CA ALA A 198 -10.66 -10.58 10.46
C ALA A 198 -11.51 -10.14 11.67
N ILE A 199 -11.55 -8.83 11.96
CA ILE A 199 -12.42 -8.28 13.02
C ILE A 199 -13.89 -8.44 12.64
N ASN A 200 -14.26 -8.09 11.40
CA ASN A 200 -15.64 -8.16 10.92
C ASN A 200 -16.14 -9.63 10.84
N GLN A 201 -15.24 -10.58 10.58
CA GLN A 201 -15.56 -12.02 10.62
C GLN A 201 -15.83 -12.49 12.06
N ARG A 202 -15.15 -11.92 13.07
CA ARG A 202 -15.43 -12.21 14.49
C ARG A 202 -16.72 -11.55 14.96
N GLU A 203 -17.01 -10.35 14.49
CA GLU A 203 -18.26 -9.64 14.82
C GLU A 203 -19.48 -10.31 14.20
N SER A 204 -19.41 -10.72 12.92
CA SER A 204 -20.51 -11.47 12.27
C SER A 204 -20.70 -12.87 12.86
N ALA A 205 -19.62 -13.57 13.22
CA ALA A 205 -19.72 -14.83 13.96
C ALA A 205 -20.31 -14.63 15.36
N GLY A 206 -19.92 -13.57 16.07
CA GLY A 206 -20.47 -13.21 17.38
C GLY A 206 -21.95 -12.84 17.31
N ALA A 207 -22.36 -12.09 16.29
CA ALA A 207 -23.76 -11.75 16.04
C ALA A 207 -24.59 -12.99 15.70
N ALA A 208 -24.06 -13.91 14.90
CA ALA A 208 -24.72 -15.18 14.58
C ALA A 208 -24.89 -16.07 15.83
N LEU A 209 -23.88 -16.10 16.72
CA LEU A 209 -23.98 -16.82 18.00
C LEU A 209 -25.01 -16.19 18.94
N ALA A 210 -25.03 -14.86 19.07
CA ALA A 210 -26.01 -14.15 19.87
C ALA A 210 -27.44 -14.39 19.36
N GLN A 211 -27.63 -14.34 18.04
CA GLN A 211 -28.91 -14.66 17.40
C GLN A 211 -29.32 -16.13 17.64
N GLY A 212 -28.35 -17.05 17.63
CA GLY A 212 -28.55 -18.46 17.96
C GLY A 212 -29.03 -18.65 19.40
N VAL A 213 -28.36 -18.01 20.37
CA VAL A 213 -28.74 -18.07 21.80
C VAL A 213 -30.13 -17.49 22.04
N LEU A 214 -30.45 -16.34 21.42
CA LEU A 214 -31.76 -15.71 21.56
C LEU A 214 -32.88 -16.59 20.99
N ARG A 215 -32.62 -17.26 19.86
CA ARG A 215 -33.57 -18.20 19.24
C ARG A 215 -33.75 -19.47 20.06
N LEU A 216 -32.71 -19.95 20.77
CA LEU A 216 -32.84 -21.04 21.73
C LEU A 216 -33.75 -20.62 22.91
N ALA A 217 -33.50 -19.45 23.50
CA ALA A 217 -34.31 -18.92 24.59
C ALA A 217 -35.78 -18.69 24.18
N GLU A 218 -36.03 -18.15 22.98
CA GLU A 218 -37.37 -18.04 22.43
C GLU A 218 -38.03 -19.41 22.19
N SER A 219 -37.26 -20.40 21.73
CA SER A 219 -37.78 -21.75 21.50
C SER A 219 -38.17 -22.46 22.79
N GLU A 220 -37.38 -22.30 23.86
CA GLU A 220 -37.67 -22.85 25.19
C GLU A 220 -38.94 -22.22 25.76
N ASN A 221 -39.07 -20.89 25.64
CA ASN A 221 -40.25 -20.18 26.12
C ASN A 221 -41.51 -20.51 25.30
N LYS A 222 -41.36 -20.82 24.01
CA LYS A 222 -42.47 -21.21 23.12
C LYS A 222 -42.85 -22.69 23.21
N MET A 223 -42.00 -23.55 23.79
CA MET A 223 -42.31 -24.95 24.11
C MET A 223 -43.12 -25.12 25.41
N MET A 224 -43.24 -24.08 26.24
CA MET A 224 -44.27 -23.98 27.29
C MET A 224 -45.58 -23.49 26.67
N LEU A 225 -46.25 -24.35 25.91
CA LEU A 225 -47.60 -24.06 25.43
C LEU A 225 -48.60 -24.41 26.54
N ASP A 226 -49.14 -23.38 27.19
CA ASP A 226 -50.17 -23.55 28.23
C ASP A 226 -51.49 -23.98 27.55
N VAL A 227 -51.85 -25.24 27.72
CA VAL A 227 -53.09 -25.81 27.18
C VAL A 227 -54.22 -25.40 28.12
N PRO A 228 -55.21 -24.60 27.69
CA PRO A 228 -56.27 -24.15 28.58
C PRO A 228 -57.01 -25.34 29.21
N GLY A 229 -56.83 -25.52 30.53
CA GLY A 229 -57.44 -26.61 31.31
C GLY A 229 -56.52 -27.78 31.70
N MET A 230 -55.28 -27.84 31.20
CA MET A 230 -54.26 -28.76 31.70
C MET A 230 -52.97 -27.95 31.93
N GLY A 231 -52.55 -27.81 33.19
CA GLY A 231 -51.39 -27.00 33.57
C GLY A 231 -50.08 -27.37 32.81
N PRO A 232 -49.00 -26.61 33.02
CA PRO A 232 -47.81 -26.63 32.17
C PRO A 232 -47.29 -28.05 31.94
N THR A 233 -47.48 -28.55 30.72
CA THR A 233 -47.11 -29.91 30.34
C THR A 233 -45.86 -29.85 29.47
N GLN A 234 -44.73 -30.34 29.99
CA GLN A 234 -43.50 -30.49 29.22
C GLN A 234 -43.68 -31.63 28.22
N LEU A 235 -43.50 -31.37 26.92
CA LEU A 235 -43.48 -32.42 25.92
C LEU A 235 -42.18 -33.24 26.05
N PRO A 236 -42.23 -34.58 26.00
CA PRO A 236 -41.05 -35.43 26.07
C PRO A 236 -40.13 -35.16 24.85
N SER A 237 -38.86 -34.86 25.12
CA SER A 237 -37.87 -34.59 24.09
C SER A 237 -37.65 -35.82 23.19
N MET A 238 -37.68 -35.65 21.87
CA MET A 238 -37.35 -36.69 20.86
C MET A 238 -35.84 -37.02 20.80
N ALA A 239 -35.15 -37.09 21.94
CA ALA A 239 -33.72 -37.44 22.01
C ALA A 239 -33.45 -38.86 22.57
N SER A 240 -34.49 -39.61 22.98
CA SER A 240 -34.31 -40.93 23.62
C SER A 240 -34.64 -42.15 22.75
N THR A 241 -34.90 -41.98 21.45
CA THR A 241 -35.30 -43.11 20.57
C THR A 241 -34.36 -43.30 19.40
N ARG A 242 -33.09 -43.59 19.70
CA ARG A 242 -32.20 -44.27 18.73
C ARG A 242 -31.15 -45.11 19.45
N GLY A 243 -31.61 -46.16 20.12
CA GLY A 243 -30.76 -47.22 20.63
C GLY A 243 -31.47 -48.57 20.42
N MET A 244 -30.99 -49.34 19.44
CA MET A 244 -30.90 -50.81 19.41
C MET A 244 -30.83 -51.30 17.97
N GLU A 245 -29.62 -51.59 17.47
CA GLU A 245 -29.31 -52.84 16.76
C GLU A 245 -27.79 -52.94 16.47
N GLY A 246 -27.18 -54.09 16.76
CA GLY A 246 -25.91 -54.51 16.17
C GLY A 246 -24.68 -54.43 17.08
N THR A 247 -24.42 -55.54 17.76
CA THR A 247 -23.15 -55.93 18.39
C THR A 247 -22.02 -56.03 17.36
N ASP A 248 -20.81 -55.56 17.69
CA ASP A 248 -19.61 -56.40 17.85
C ASP A 248 -18.42 -55.54 18.29
N ALA A 249 -17.63 -56.12 19.20
CA ALA A 249 -16.64 -55.47 20.03
C ALA A 249 -15.29 -55.30 19.33
N GLU A 250 -14.70 -54.10 19.39
CA GLU A 250 -13.25 -53.90 19.43
C GLU A 250 -12.91 -52.71 20.34
N ASP A 251 -11.83 -52.90 21.10
CA ASP A 251 -11.27 -52.03 22.14
C ASP A 251 -11.15 -50.55 21.76
N GLU A 252 -11.75 -49.67 22.55
CA GLU A 252 -11.13 -48.37 22.85
C GLU A 252 -11.52 -47.91 24.25
N ALA A 253 -10.51 -47.75 25.11
CA ALA A 253 -10.64 -47.40 26.50
C ALA A 253 -11.51 -46.14 26.68
N ALA A 254 -12.58 -46.28 27.46
CA ALA A 254 -13.43 -45.20 27.89
C ALA A 254 -12.60 -44.08 28.52
N THR A 255 -12.39 -42.99 27.76
CA THR A 255 -11.89 -41.75 28.33
C THR A 255 -13.03 -41.17 29.17
N PRO A 256 -12.86 -40.97 30.48
CA PRO A 256 -13.92 -40.39 31.30
C PRO A 256 -14.23 -38.99 30.75
N ALA A 257 -15.50 -38.74 30.47
CA ALA A 257 -15.98 -37.43 30.02
C ALA A 257 -15.65 -36.39 31.11
N LEU A 258 -14.63 -35.59 30.86
CA LEU A 258 -14.18 -34.56 31.79
C LEU A 258 -15.33 -33.58 32.04
N THR A 259 -15.61 -33.36 33.33
CA THR A 259 -16.57 -32.36 33.76
C THR A 259 -16.15 -30.98 33.23
N GLU A 260 -17.11 -30.08 33.07
CA GLU A 260 -16.84 -28.73 32.54
C GLU A 260 -15.79 -27.96 33.35
N ALA A 261 -15.73 -28.22 34.65
CA ALA A 261 -14.69 -27.72 35.55
C ALA A 261 -13.29 -28.23 35.20
N GLU A 262 -13.15 -29.52 34.88
CA GLU A 262 -11.86 -30.14 34.53
C GLU A 262 -11.36 -29.69 33.16
N ARG A 263 -12.27 -29.52 32.18
CA ARG A 263 -11.92 -28.93 30.87
C ARG A 263 -11.40 -27.50 31.00
N THR A 264 -12.01 -26.71 31.90
CA THR A 264 -11.57 -25.34 32.16
C THR A 264 -10.18 -25.30 32.78
N GLN A 265 -9.88 -26.19 33.74
CA GLN A 265 -8.55 -26.29 34.32
C GLN A 265 -7.48 -26.72 33.30
N GLN A 266 -7.82 -27.65 32.40
CA GLN A 266 -6.91 -28.08 31.34
C GLN A 266 -6.54 -26.92 30.38
N TYR A 267 -7.50 -26.05 30.03
CA TYR A 267 -7.23 -24.87 29.22
C TYR A 267 -6.32 -23.84 29.92
N VAL A 268 -6.52 -23.63 31.22
CA VAL A 268 -5.68 -22.73 32.02
C VAL A 268 -4.23 -23.22 32.06
N ASP A 269 -4.01 -24.52 32.21
CA ASP A 269 -2.67 -25.10 32.24
C ASP A 269 -1.96 -25.03 30.88
N ILE A 270 -2.68 -25.24 29.78
CA ILE A 270 -2.12 -25.08 28.42
C ILE A 270 -1.67 -23.63 28.20
N LEU A 271 -2.51 -22.65 28.59
CA LEU A 271 -2.17 -21.24 28.48
C LEU A 271 -0.96 -20.87 29.35
N ARG A 272 -0.89 -21.38 30.58
CA ARG A 272 0.24 -21.13 31.49
C ARG A 272 1.56 -21.66 30.94
N ARG A 273 1.52 -22.84 30.30
CA ARG A 273 2.70 -23.48 29.69
C ARG A 273 3.13 -22.78 28.39
N ALA A 274 2.21 -22.16 27.66
CA ALA A 274 2.50 -21.37 26.46
C ALA A 274 3.16 -20.02 26.80
N THR A 275 2.76 -19.37 27.90
CA THR A 275 3.30 -18.07 28.32
C THR A 275 4.66 -18.17 29.04
N ALA A 276 5.08 -19.37 29.44
CA ALA A 276 6.36 -19.63 30.10
C ALA A 276 7.51 -19.97 29.14
N ARG A 277 7.28 -19.94 27.82
CA ARG A 277 8.30 -20.03 26.76
C ARG A 277 8.53 -18.67 26.12
#